data_AF-A0AAQ5YYN6-F1
#
_entry.id   AF-A0AAQ5YYN6-F1
#
_cell.length_a   1.000
_cell.length_b   1.000
_cell.length_c   1.000
_cell.angle_alpha   90.00
_cell.angle_beta   90.00
_cell.angle_gamma   90.00
#
_symmetry.space_group_name_H-M   'P 1'
#
loop_
_entity.id
_entity.type
_entity.pdbx_description
1 polymer ?
#
loop_
_entity_poly.entity_id
_entity_poly.type
_entity_poly.pdbx_seq_one_letter_code
_entity_poly.pdbx_strand_id
1 'polypeptide(L)'
;MMDMKKNSSRGVIMVHTPLPVSLLRSQFQDVTVASDCRKILSQMTRNIRNMRSASSRQEQLSSASLRRLQVKIESENQQMTEIIQPLVDTENTLIKELQSFLELRDVTELRRKELLHKSWTERVWFPLQRKVEQHLNYLQHCNAKGFVFLETYDLKEYDPFPLSTTKPNYFKLRTAALKDPFPRCLHETLQEKTACGAGK
;
A
#
# COMPACT_ATOMS: atom_id res chain seq x y z
N MET A 1 -22.37 5.61 -34.46
CA MET A 1 -22.48 5.57 -32.97
C MET A 1 -23.54 4.54 -32.64
N MET A 2 -23.17 3.46 -31.96
CA MET A 2 -24.11 2.43 -31.51
C MET A 2 -24.43 2.70 -30.05
N ASP A 3 -25.63 3.20 -29.76
CA ASP A 3 -26.09 3.41 -28.39
C ASP A 3 -26.49 2.06 -27.77
N MET A 4 -25.67 1.59 -26.83
CA MET A 4 -25.95 0.41 -26.03
C MET A 4 -26.85 0.78 -24.85
N LYS A 5 -28.12 0.41 -24.95
CA LYS A 5 -29.13 0.57 -23.90
C LYS A 5 -28.75 -0.31 -22.69
N LYS A 6 -28.19 0.30 -21.65
CA LYS A 6 -27.91 -0.35 -20.36
C LYS A 6 -29.22 -0.56 -19.60
N ASN A 7 -29.71 -1.80 -19.59
CA ASN A 7 -30.81 -2.21 -18.73
C ASN A 7 -30.25 -2.45 -17.31
N SER A 8 -30.40 -1.46 -16.43
CA SER A 8 -30.11 -1.60 -15.00
C SER A 8 -31.30 -2.28 -14.32
N SER A 9 -31.27 -3.60 -14.26
CA SER A 9 -32.25 -4.41 -13.53
C SER A 9 -31.98 -4.25 -12.02
N ARG A 10 -32.54 -3.22 -11.40
CA ARG A 10 -32.57 -3.07 -9.94
C ARG A 10 -33.52 -4.13 -9.35
N GLY A 11 -32.97 -5.26 -8.93
CA GLY A 11 -33.70 -6.25 -8.13
C GLY A 11 -34.04 -5.65 -6.76
N VAL A 12 -35.32 -5.38 -6.50
CA VAL A 12 -35.82 -4.98 -5.18
C VAL A 12 -36.22 -6.25 -4.44
N ILE A 13 -35.45 -6.64 -3.43
CA ILE A 13 -35.82 -7.74 -2.53
C ILE A 13 -36.80 -7.16 -1.51
N MET A 14 -38.08 -7.48 -1.67
CA MET A 14 -39.12 -7.13 -0.70
C MET A 14 -38.99 -8.07 0.50
N VAL A 15 -38.45 -7.57 1.61
CA VAL A 15 -38.52 -8.28 2.89
C VAL A 15 -39.95 -8.14 3.42
N HIS A 16 -40.68 -9.26 3.47
CA HIS A 16 -42.03 -9.27 4.02
C HIS A 16 -42.01 -8.98 5.52
N THR A 17 -42.57 -7.84 5.92
CA THR A 17 -42.83 -7.51 7.32
C THR A 17 -44.02 -8.34 7.81
N PRO A 18 -43.88 -9.21 8.83
CA PRO A 18 -45.02 -9.97 9.34
C PRO A 18 -46.00 -9.03 10.05
N LEU A 19 -47.28 -9.12 9.67
CA LEU A 19 -48.36 -8.36 10.29
C LEU A 19 -48.45 -8.68 11.80
N PRO A 20 -48.64 -7.68 12.68
CA PRO A 20 -48.83 -7.90 14.10
C PRO A 20 -50.14 -8.64 14.39
N VAL A 21 -50.07 -9.63 15.29
CA VAL A 21 -51.15 -10.55 15.69
C VAL A 21 -52.36 -9.86 16.34
N SER A 22 -52.28 -8.55 16.61
CA SER A 22 -53.35 -7.76 17.23
C SER A 22 -54.58 -7.53 16.33
N LEU A 23 -54.52 -7.87 15.04
CA LEU A 23 -55.63 -7.70 14.09
C LEU A 23 -56.59 -8.90 13.99
N LEU A 24 -56.30 -10.02 14.66
CA LEU A 24 -57.18 -11.19 14.72
C LEU A 24 -58.07 -11.17 15.97
N ARG A 25 -58.96 -10.17 16.09
CA ARG A 25 -60.03 -10.18 17.09
C ARG A 25 -61.37 -10.47 16.41
N SER A 26 -61.76 -11.74 16.47
CA SER A 26 -63.08 -12.23 16.03
C SER A 26 -64.19 -11.54 16.84
N GLN A 27 -65.05 -10.80 16.14
CA GLN A 27 -66.26 -10.21 16.70
C GLN A 27 -67.39 -11.24 16.59
N PHE A 28 -67.70 -11.91 17.70
CA PHE A 28 -68.95 -12.64 17.82
C PHE A 28 -70.02 -11.65 18.31
N GLN A 29 -70.99 -11.36 17.44
CA GLN A 29 -72.22 -10.67 17.81
C GLN A 29 -73.19 -11.70 18.39
N ASP A 30 -73.55 -11.52 19.65
CA ASP A 30 -74.60 -12.30 20.32
C ASP A 30 -75.98 -11.82 19.83
N VAL A 31 -76.73 -12.71 19.18
CA VAL A 31 -78.17 -12.54 18.95
C VAL A 31 -78.91 -13.26 20.07
N THR A 32 -79.59 -12.51 20.93
CA THR A 32 -80.44 -13.03 22.00
C THR A 32 -81.82 -13.38 21.48
N VAL A 33 -82.22 -14.65 21.58
CA VAL A 33 -83.62 -15.08 21.54
C VAL A 33 -83.92 -15.86 22.81
N ALA A 34 -85.02 -15.51 23.48
CA ALA A 34 -85.45 -16.09 24.74
C ALA A 34 -86.23 -17.39 24.55
N SER A 35 -85.91 -18.43 25.34
CA SER A 35 -86.89 -19.38 25.90
C SER A 35 -86.25 -20.26 26.99
N ASP A 36 -87.08 -20.64 27.96
CA ASP A 36 -86.79 -21.25 29.26
C ASP A 36 -85.90 -22.51 29.25
N CYS A 37 -84.88 -22.56 30.11
CA CYS A 37 -84.27 -23.79 30.66
C CYS A 37 -83.24 -23.50 31.79
N ARG A 38 -83.68 -23.31 33.03
CA ARG A 38 -82.80 -22.94 34.17
C ARG A 38 -81.80 -24.03 34.62
N LYS A 39 -82.01 -25.31 34.30
CA LYS A 39 -81.08 -26.40 34.66
C LYS A 39 -80.00 -26.64 33.60
N ILE A 40 -80.36 -26.62 32.31
CA ILE A 40 -79.43 -26.78 31.18
C ILE A 40 -78.42 -25.62 31.16
N LEU A 41 -78.86 -24.39 31.44
CA LEU A 41 -77.99 -23.22 31.48
C LEU A 41 -76.88 -23.33 32.53
N SER A 42 -77.15 -23.94 33.70
CA SER A 42 -76.16 -24.16 34.77
C SER A 42 -75.11 -25.22 34.41
N GLN A 43 -75.53 -26.28 33.72
CA GLN A 43 -74.64 -27.34 33.23
C GLN A 43 -73.77 -26.81 32.07
N MET A 44 -74.38 -26.05 31.17
CA MET A 44 -73.73 -25.40 30.02
C MET A 44 -72.72 -24.34 30.50
N THR A 45 -73.05 -23.49 31.48
CA THR A 45 -72.08 -22.52 32.04
C THR A 45 -70.93 -23.18 32.77
N ARG A 46 -71.15 -24.28 33.49
CA ARG A 46 -70.04 -25.05 34.09
C ARG A 46 -69.16 -25.69 33.02
N ASN A 47 -69.75 -26.26 31.96
CA ASN A 47 -69.00 -26.85 30.84
C ASN A 47 -68.23 -25.80 30.05
N ILE A 48 -68.81 -24.64 29.76
CA ILE A 48 -68.13 -23.51 29.09
C ILE A 48 -66.97 -22.99 29.95
N ARG A 49 -67.18 -22.88 31.27
CA ARG A 49 -66.13 -22.46 32.20
C ARG A 49 -65.00 -23.49 32.24
N ASN A 50 -65.33 -24.78 32.31
CA ASN A 50 -64.35 -25.86 32.31
C ASN A 50 -63.60 -25.97 30.97
N MET A 51 -64.28 -25.77 29.84
CA MET A 51 -63.69 -25.68 28.49
C MET A 51 -62.78 -24.46 28.33
N ARG A 52 -63.16 -23.28 28.85
CA ARG A 52 -62.28 -22.10 28.90
C ARG A 52 -61.07 -22.32 29.81
N SER A 53 -61.25 -22.96 30.95
CA SER A 53 -60.15 -23.33 31.85
C SER A 53 -59.24 -24.41 31.27
N ALA A 54 -59.76 -25.30 30.42
CA ALA A 54 -58.97 -26.28 29.67
C ALA A 54 -58.22 -25.61 28.51
N SER A 55 -58.89 -24.74 27.73
CA SER A 55 -58.30 -23.95 26.64
C SER A 55 -57.18 -23.04 27.14
N SER A 56 -57.40 -22.30 28.23
CA SER A 56 -56.39 -21.43 28.83
C SER A 56 -55.17 -22.24 29.32
N ARG A 57 -55.37 -23.43 29.91
CA ARG A 57 -54.27 -24.32 30.28
C ARG A 57 -53.50 -24.82 29.05
N GLN A 58 -54.19 -25.13 27.96
CA GLN A 58 -53.57 -25.57 26.72
C GLN A 58 -52.79 -24.44 26.02
N GLU A 59 -53.31 -23.22 26.02
CA GLU A 59 -52.60 -22.01 25.59
C GLU A 59 -51.38 -21.69 26.45
N GLN A 60 -51.46 -21.90 27.78
CA GLN A 60 -50.30 -21.75 28.66
C GLN A 60 -49.23 -22.80 28.38
N LEU A 61 -49.60 -24.06 28.15
CA LEU A 61 -48.66 -25.12 27.78
C LEU A 61 -48.02 -24.86 26.39
N SER A 62 -48.78 -24.31 25.44
CA SER A 62 -48.30 -23.89 24.11
C SER A 62 -47.32 -22.72 24.20
N SER A 63 -47.66 -21.66 24.94
CA SER A 63 -46.77 -20.52 25.17
C SER A 63 -45.51 -20.88 25.97
N ALA A 64 -45.58 -21.87 26.86
CA ALA A 64 -44.42 -22.43 27.56
C ALA A 64 -43.56 -23.32 26.64
N SER A 65 -44.15 -23.99 25.65
CA SER A 65 -43.42 -24.74 24.63
C SER A 65 -42.67 -23.81 23.67
N LEU A 66 -43.31 -22.72 23.21
CA LEU A 66 -42.67 -21.71 22.38
C LEU A 66 -41.52 -21.02 23.10
N ARG A 67 -41.70 -20.64 24.37
CA ARG A 67 -40.61 -20.06 25.19
C ARG A 67 -39.43 -21.01 25.33
N ARG A 68 -39.68 -22.31 25.55
CA ARG A 68 -38.62 -23.33 25.61
C ARG A 68 -37.85 -23.44 24.29
N LEU A 69 -38.55 -23.43 23.16
CA LEU A 69 -37.90 -23.42 21.84
C LEU A 69 -37.08 -22.15 21.61
N GLN A 70 -37.60 -20.99 22.03
CA GLN A 70 -36.91 -19.72 21.90
C GLN A 70 -35.61 -19.68 22.71
N VAL A 71 -35.65 -20.10 23.97
CA VAL A 71 -34.45 -20.23 24.82
C VAL A 71 -33.45 -21.21 24.20
N LYS A 72 -33.92 -22.31 23.61
CA LYS A 72 -33.04 -23.28 22.94
C LYS A 72 -32.35 -22.66 21.73
N ILE A 73 -33.09 -21.95 20.88
CA ILE A 73 -32.54 -21.25 19.71
C ILE A 73 -31.52 -20.20 20.14
N GLU A 74 -31.82 -19.42 21.18
CA GLU A 74 -30.89 -18.42 21.73
C GLU A 74 -29.62 -19.09 22.27
N SER A 75 -29.74 -20.22 22.97
CA SER A 75 -28.57 -20.98 23.44
C SER A 75 -27.73 -21.57 22.31
N GLU A 76 -28.37 -22.07 21.25
CA GLU A 76 -27.69 -22.63 20.08
C GLU A 76 -26.97 -21.53 19.29
N ASN A 77 -27.60 -20.35 19.16
CA ASN A 77 -26.98 -19.17 18.56
C ASN A 77 -25.80 -18.65 19.39
N GLN A 78 -25.90 -18.69 20.72
CA GLN A 78 -24.81 -18.29 21.60
C GLN A 78 -23.61 -19.24 21.43
N GLN A 79 -23.86 -20.56 21.41
CA GLN A 79 -22.81 -21.56 21.15
C GLN A 79 -22.18 -21.39 19.76
N MET A 80 -23.00 -21.13 18.73
CA MET A 80 -22.50 -20.83 17.39
C MET A 80 -21.58 -19.60 17.41
N THR A 81 -21.98 -18.54 18.10
CA THR A 81 -21.18 -17.31 18.22
C THR A 81 -19.87 -17.59 18.95
N GLU A 82 -19.89 -18.37 20.03
CA GLU A 82 -18.69 -18.76 20.77
C GLU A 82 -17.70 -19.58 19.94
N ILE A 83 -18.20 -20.44 19.05
CA ILE A 83 -17.35 -21.22 18.14
C ILE A 83 -16.78 -20.34 17.02
N ILE A 84 -17.56 -19.38 16.51
CA ILE A 84 -17.16 -18.51 15.38
C ILE A 84 -16.20 -17.40 15.84
N GLN A 85 -16.41 -16.83 17.03
CA GLN A 85 -15.63 -15.71 17.54
C GLN A 85 -14.11 -15.88 17.44
N PRO A 86 -13.51 -17.01 17.89
CA PRO A 86 -12.06 -17.20 17.78
C PRO A 86 -11.57 -17.23 16.33
N LEU A 87 -12.37 -17.74 15.39
CA LEU A 87 -12.01 -17.72 13.96
C LEU A 87 -11.93 -16.27 13.46
N VAL A 88 -12.94 -15.47 13.77
CA VAL A 88 -12.98 -14.05 13.40
C VAL A 88 -11.81 -13.29 14.04
N ASP A 89 -11.46 -13.60 15.29
CA ASP A 89 -10.32 -12.98 15.98
C ASP A 89 -8.98 -13.35 15.34
N THR A 90 -8.82 -14.61 14.90
CA THR A 90 -7.63 -15.02 14.14
C THR A 90 -7.55 -14.33 12.80
N GLU A 91 -8.65 -14.23 12.05
CA GLU A 91 -8.70 -13.51 10.78
C GLU A 91 -8.34 -12.03 10.96
N ASN A 92 -8.90 -11.38 11.97
CA ASN A 92 -8.59 -10.00 12.30
C ASN A 92 -7.10 -9.81 12.65
N THR A 93 -6.50 -10.79 13.33
CA THR A 93 -5.07 -10.78 13.64
C THR A 93 -4.24 -10.90 12.37
N LEU A 94 -4.57 -11.84 11.48
CA LEU A 94 -3.90 -12.01 10.19
C LEU A 94 -4.01 -10.77 9.30
N ILE A 95 -5.18 -10.14 9.27
CA ILE A 95 -5.39 -8.89 8.51
C ILE A 95 -4.46 -7.79 9.03
N LYS A 96 -4.33 -7.64 10.35
CA LYS A 96 -3.42 -6.66 10.96
C LYS A 96 -1.96 -6.96 10.64
N GLU A 97 -1.56 -8.23 10.70
CA GLU A 97 -0.20 -8.64 10.34
C GLU A 97 0.11 -8.30 8.87
N LEU A 98 -0.81 -8.59 7.95
CA LEU A 98 -0.65 -8.25 6.54
C LEU A 98 -0.57 -6.74 6.32
N GLN A 99 -1.42 -5.96 6.98
CA GLN A 99 -1.34 -4.49 6.94
C GLN A 99 0.02 -4.00 7.42
N SER A 100 0.50 -4.49 8.57
CA SER A 100 1.80 -4.12 9.12
C SER A 100 2.96 -4.50 8.19
N PHE A 101 2.88 -5.65 7.52
CA PHE A 101 3.89 -6.09 6.56
C PHE A 101 3.94 -5.17 5.33
N LEU A 102 2.78 -4.77 4.81
CA LEU A 102 2.68 -3.85 3.69
C LEU A 102 3.22 -2.46 4.06
N GLU A 103 2.87 -1.95 5.24
CA GLU A 103 3.39 -0.68 5.75
C GLU A 103 4.92 -0.71 5.90
N LEU A 104 5.46 -1.78 6.49
CA LEU A 104 6.91 -1.96 6.63
C LEU A 104 7.58 -1.97 5.25
N ARG A 105 7.04 -2.71 4.29
CA ARG A 105 7.55 -2.74 2.92
C ARG A 105 7.59 -1.32 2.32
N ASP A 106 6.52 -0.57 2.45
CA ASP A 106 6.42 0.78 1.89
C ASP A 106 7.44 1.74 2.52
N VAL A 107 7.65 1.67 3.84
CA VAL A 107 8.69 2.42 4.54
C VAL A 107 10.09 2.02 4.05
N THR A 108 10.37 0.73 3.88
CA THR A 108 11.68 0.27 3.39
C THR A 108 11.95 0.70 1.95
N GLU A 109 10.96 0.63 1.07
CA GLU A 109 11.10 1.09 -0.32
C GLU A 109 11.27 2.60 -0.41
N LEU A 110 10.55 3.37 0.42
CA LEU A 110 10.75 4.81 0.50
C LEU A 110 12.18 5.13 0.95
N ARG A 111 12.65 4.46 2.00
CA ARG A 111 14.02 4.64 2.49
C ARG A 111 15.07 4.29 1.44
N ARG A 112 14.86 3.21 0.69
CA ARG A 112 15.76 2.81 -0.40
C ARG A 112 15.83 3.88 -1.49
N LYS A 113 14.68 4.43 -1.90
CA LYS A 113 14.60 5.51 -2.90
C LYS A 113 15.31 6.77 -2.42
N GLU A 114 15.12 7.18 -1.17
CA GLU A 114 15.83 8.32 -0.58
C GLU A 114 17.35 8.13 -0.61
N LEU A 115 17.84 6.97 -0.16
CA LEU A 115 19.27 6.68 -0.14
C LEU A 115 19.86 6.67 -1.55
N LEU A 116 19.15 6.10 -2.52
CA LEU A 116 19.57 6.13 -3.92
C LEU A 116 19.65 7.55 -4.44
N HIS A 117 18.61 8.36 -4.24
CA HIS A 117 18.60 9.75 -4.65
C HIS A 117 19.75 10.53 -4.01
N LYS A 118 19.92 10.44 -2.68
CA LYS A 118 21.04 11.07 -1.97
C LYS A 118 22.38 10.67 -2.59
N SER A 119 22.59 9.37 -2.78
CA SER A 119 23.85 8.84 -3.28
C SER A 119 24.15 9.22 -4.73
N TRP A 120 23.11 9.32 -5.57
CA TRP A 120 23.23 9.80 -6.94
C TRP A 120 23.54 11.30 -6.95
N THR A 121 22.86 12.08 -6.10
CA THR A 121 23.10 13.52 -5.99
C THR A 121 24.53 13.82 -5.54
N GLU A 122 25.03 13.09 -4.54
CA GLU A 122 26.39 13.26 -4.04
C GLU A 122 27.47 12.83 -5.05
N ARG A 123 27.30 11.68 -5.71
CA ARG A 123 28.34 11.09 -6.57
C ARG A 123 28.29 11.56 -8.03
N VAL A 124 27.12 11.97 -8.51
CA VAL A 124 26.90 12.32 -9.92
C VAL A 124 26.57 13.80 -10.05
N TRP A 125 25.51 14.27 -9.38
CA TRP A 125 25.04 15.64 -9.55
C TRP A 125 26.05 16.69 -9.10
N PHE A 126 26.54 16.64 -7.85
CA PHE A 126 27.46 17.67 -7.34
C PHE A 126 28.79 17.75 -8.13
N PRO A 127 29.47 16.64 -8.49
CA PRO A 127 30.67 16.72 -9.30
C PRO A 127 30.42 17.29 -10.69
N LEU A 128 29.29 16.97 -11.32
CA LEU A 128 28.90 17.53 -12.61
C LEU A 128 28.64 19.03 -12.49
N GLN A 129 27.85 19.45 -11.50
CA GLN A 129 27.54 20.85 -11.24
C GLN A 129 28.83 21.67 -11.07
N ARG A 130 29.76 21.20 -10.23
CA ARG A 130 31.08 21.84 -10.04
C ARG A 130 31.87 21.97 -11.33
N LYS A 131 31.87 20.94 -12.19
CA LYS A 131 32.59 20.99 -13.49
C LYS A 131 31.99 22.05 -14.42
N VAL A 132 30.66 22.18 -14.44
CA VAL A 132 29.98 23.20 -15.23
C VAL A 132 30.31 24.60 -14.71
N GLU A 133 30.28 24.81 -13.39
CA GLU A 133 30.65 26.09 -12.76
C GLU A 133 32.12 26.46 -13.05
N GLN A 134 33.04 25.49 -12.96
CA GLN A 134 34.45 25.68 -13.31
C GLN A 134 34.63 26.08 -14.78
N HIS A 135 33.92 25.43 -15.70
CA HIS A 135 33.95 25.81 -17.11
C HIS A 135 33.38 27.20 -17.36
N LEU A 136 32.30 27.57 -16.67
CA LEU A 136 31.72 28.90 -16.79
C LEU A 136 32.71 29.98 -16.31
N ASN A 137 33.36 29.76 -15.17
CA ASN A 137 34.39 30.67 -14.65
C ASN A 137 35.57 30.80 -15.61
N TYR A 138 36.02 29.69 -16.21
CA TYR A 138 37.08 29.71 -17.22
C TYR A 138 36.67 30.54 -18.44
N LEU A 139 35.46 30.34 -18.98
CA LEU A 139 34.96 31.12 -20.10
C LEU A 139 34.84 32.61 -19.76
N GLN A 140 34.37 32.95 -18.56
CA GLN A 140 34.32 34.34 -18.08
C GLN A 140 35.72 34.96 -17.99
N HIS A 141 36.71 34.22 -17.47
CA HIS A 141 38.09 34.67 -17.42
C HIS A 141 38.65 34.94 -18.83
N CYS A 142 38.47 34.00 -19.77
CA CYS A 142 38.90 34.19 -21.16
C CYS A 142 38.21 35.38 -21.83
N ASN A 143 36.90 35.54 -21.62
CA ASN A 143 36.14 36.66 -22.17
C ASN A 143 36.59 38.01 -21.59
N ALA A 144 36.94 38.05 -20.29
CA ALA A 144 37.43 39.26 -19.63
C ALA A 144 38.86 39.61 -20.05
N LYS A 145 39.73 38.61 -20.22
CA LYS A 145 41.13 38.81 -20.63
C LYS A 145 41.26 39.20 -22.11
N GLY A 146 40.27 38.86 -22.94
CA GLY A 146 40.32 39.09 -24.38
C GLY A 146 41.21 38.06 -25.10
N PHE A 147 41.50 38.29 -26.38
CA PHE A 147 42.34 37.38 -27.16
C PHE A 147 43.81 37.52 -26.74
N VAL A 148 44.31 36.56 -25.95
CA VAL A 148 45.73 36.50 -25.58
C VAL A 148 46.50 35.90 -26.75
N PHE A 149 47.25 36.72 -27.47
CA PHE A 149 48.21 36.23 -28.45
C PHE A 149 49.31 35.43 -27.74
N LEU A 150 49.67 34.26 -28.29
CA LEU A 150 50.71 33.37 -27.75
C LEU A 150 52.11 34.01 -27.68
N GLU A 151 52.28 35.20 -28.24
CA GLU A 151 53.56 35.92 -28.30
C GLU A 151 53.93 36.58 -26.95
N THR A 152 52.96 36.83 -26.06
CA THR A 152 53.15 37.48 -24.76
C THR A 152 52.87 36.50 -23.61
N TYR A 153 53.70 35.47 -23.51
CA TYR A 153 53.62 34.51 -22.42
C TYR A 153 54.44 35.00 -21.21
N ASP A 154 53.76 35.42 -20.13
CA ASP A 154 54.40 35.78 -18.85
C ASP A 154 54.36 34.61 -17.86
N LEU A 155 55.55 34.09 -17.53
CA LEU A 155 55.77 33.02 -16.55
C LEU A 155 55.25 33.35 -15.14
N LYS A 156 55.10 34.64 -14.80
CA LYS A 156 54.52 35.06 -13.50
C LYS A 156 53.01 34.90 -13.45
N GLU A 157 52.34 34.91 -14.60
CA GLU A 157 50.87 34.86 -14.68
C GLU A 157 50.35 33.42 -14.78
N TYR A 158 51.07 32.54 -15.47
CA TYR A 158 50.70 31.12 -15.60
C TYR A 158 51.93 30.25 -15.86
N ASP A 159 52.30 29.38 -14.92
CA ASP A 159 53.32 28.34 -15.12
C ASP A 159 52.63 27.00 -15.49
N PRO A 160 52.76 26.50 -16.73
CA PRO A 160 52.17 25.24 -17.19
C PRO A 160 52.86 24.02 -16.56
N PHE A 161 53.93 24.21 -15.77
CA PHE A 161 54.60 23.14 -15.02
C PHE A 161 54.49 23.34 -13.49
N PRO A 162 53.31 23.19 -12.85
CA PRO A 162 53.16 23.39 -11.41
C PRO A 162 53.83 22.32 -10.51
N LEU A 163 54.72 21.47 -11.03
CA LEU A 163 55.05 20.17 -10.43
C LEU A 163 56.53 19.95 -10.09
N SER A 164 57.32 20.96 -9.73
CA SER A 164 58.73 20.72 -9.38
C SER A 164 59.29 21.36 -8.10
N THR A 165 58.59 22.30 -7.46
CA THR A 165 59.15 23.01 -6.29
C THR A 165 59.12 22.18 -5.01
N THR A 166 58.14 21.28 -4.88
CA THR A 166 58.18 20.22 -3.87
C THR A 166 58.45 18.93 -4.61
N LYS A 167 59.71 18.49 -4.64
CA LYS A 167 60.00 17.08 -4.94
C LYS A 167 59.53 16.31 -3.71
N PRO A 168 58.36 15.62 -3.70
CA PRO A 168 58.16 14.62 -2.68
C PRO A 168 59.35 13.67 -2.80
N ASN A 169 59.95 13.28 -1.68
CA ASN A 169 60.96 12.22 -1.67
C ASN A 169 60.36 11.02 -2.41
N TYR A 170 60.73 10.87 -3.67
CA TYR A 170 60.27 9.75 -4.47
C TYR A 170 61.01 8.56 -3.88
N PHE A 171 60.26 7.67 -3.21
CA PHE A 171 60.79 6.36 -2.91
C PHE A 171 61.22 5.76 -4.26
N LYS A 172 62.52 5.53 -4.45
CA LYS A 172 63.04 4.81 -5.61
C LYS A 172 62.51 3.38 -5.51
N LEU A 173 61.32 3.13 -6.07
CA LEU A 173 60.80 1.79 -6.28
C LEU A 173 61.72 1.11 -7.29
N ARG A 174 62.57 0.20 -6.80
CA ARG A 174 63.24 -0.77 -7.66
C ARG A 174 62.20 -1.81 -8.05
N THR A 175 61.49 -1.56 -9.14
CA THR A 175 60.74 -2.62 -9.81
C THR A 175 61.73 -3.55 -10.51
N ALA A 176 61.56 -4.86 -10.34
CA ALA A 176 62.23 -5.81 -11.21
C ALA A 176 61.83 -5.52 -12.66
N ALA A 177 62.71 -5.82 -13.62
CA ALA A 177 62.44 -5.60 -15.03
C ALA A 177 61.10 -6.27 -15.41
N LEU A 178 60.10 -5.43 -15.72
CA LEU A 178 58.81 -5.89 -16.22
C LEU A 178 59.08 -6.60 -17.55
N LYS A 179 58.88 -7.93 -17.58
CA LYS A 179 58.89 -8.69 -18.83
C LYS A 179 57.62 -8.36 -19.58
N ASP A 180 57.62 -7.21 -20.26
CA ASP A 180 56.58 -6.85 -21.21
C ASP A 180 56.68 -7.80 -22.43
N PRO A 181 55.64 -8.57 -22.77
CA PRO A 181 55.62 -9.43 -23.94
C PRO A 181 55.58 -8.69 -25.28
N PHE A 182 55.44 -7.35 -25.29
CA PHE A 182 55.33 -6.58 -26.52
C PHE A 182 56.65 -5.89 -26.90
N PRO A 183 57.26 -6.21 -28.07
CA PRO A 183 58.45 -5.51 -28.54
C PRO A 183 58.13 -4.09 -29.02
N ARG A 184 58.79 -3.12 -28.38
CA ARG A 184 59.22 -1.78 -28.84
C ARG A 184 58.86 -1.44 -30.30
N CYS A 185 57.87 -0.55 -30.48
CA CYS A 185 57.70 0.22 -31.71
C CYS A 185 57.59 1.73 -31.38
N LEU A 186 58.54 2.24 -30.60
CA LEU A 186 58.65 3.68 -30.31
C LEU A 186 60.14 4.10 -30.31
N HIS A 187 60.80 3.95 -31.45
CA HIS A 187 61.95 4.77 -31.80
C HIS A 187 62.14 4.78 -33.32
N GLU A 188 61.20 5.36 -34.05
CA GLU A 188 61.37 5.58 -35.49
C GLU A 188 60.60 6.82 -35.97
N THR A 189 60.68 7.93 -35.24
CA THR A 189 60.22 9.24 -35.72
C THR A 189 61.05 10.43 -35.25
N LEU A 190 62.27 10.22 -34.75
CA LEU A 190 63.18 11.31 -34.34
C LEU A 190 64.65 11.11 -34.79
N GLN A 191 64.87 10.56 -35.99
CA GLN A 191 66.19 10.51 -36.63
C GLN A 191 66.16 11.04 -38.10
N GLU A 192 65.09 11.71 -38.52
CA GLU A 192 64.99 12.28 -39.88
C GLU A 192 65.06 13.81 -39.89
N LYS A 193 66.00 14.42 -39.15
CA LYS A 193 66.29 15.88 -39.24
C LYS A 193 67.72 16.22 -38.82
N THR A 194 68.76 15.66 -39.44
CA THR A 194 70.13 16.23 -39.39
C THR A 194 71.02 15.59 -40.46
N ALA A 195 70.65 15.72 -41.73
CA ALA A 195 71.58 15.46 -42.83
C ALA A 195 71.14 16.18 -44.11
N CYS A 196 71.20 17.51 -44.13
CA CYS A 196 71.43 18.25 -45.37
C CYS A 196 71.92 19.66 -45.06
N GLY A 197 73.20 19.94 -45.35
CA GLY A 197 73.74 21.29 -45.23
C GLY A 197 75.23 21.40 -44.87
N ALA A 198 76.12 20.64 -45.48
CA ALA A 198 77.54 21.00 -45.57
C ALA A 198 78.15 20.38 -46.81
N GLY A 199 78.32 21.19 -47.86
CA GLY A 199 78.86 20.73 -49.14
C GLY A 199 79.02 21.86 -50.14
N LYS A 200 79.94 22.79 -49.86
CA LYS A 200 80.98 23.36 -50.74
C LYS A 200 81.58 24.62 -50.13
#